data_AF-A0A2P4WX77-F1
#
_entry.id   AF-A0A2P4WX77-F1
#
_cell.length_a   1.000
_cell.length_b   1.000
_cell.length_c   1.000
_cell.angle_alpha   90.00
_cell.angle_beta   90.00
_cell.angle_gamma   90.00
#
_symmetry.space_group_name_H-M   'P 1'
#
loop_
_entity.id
_entity.type
_entity.pdbx_description
1 polymer ?
#
loop_
_entity_poly.entity_id
_entity_poly.type
_entity_poly.pdbx_seq_one_letter_code
_entity_poly.pdbx_strand_id
1 'polypeptide(L)'
;MADDLPPSEASSSAAMSAISTANTSSISPAVPSSSHALEPTPAADIEALEAPIRDVNDPATYKRSQDPNWKNTGLDDIYASWDKLVPVDELPKYEEMGQFLVDHDPQTPRELEKVFVLLRRKFKCLPKKSQMKFVLGLLVQKGAAPKGLALEKLLVKKAQKSQSGVLVVTVLTSPYPTVGGKKQKFSCQWNCYYCPNEPDQPRSYLHDEPSVLRANRNDFDPVLQFCDRCVTLAMNGHPVDKIELLVLGGTWASYPVEYQENFIRDLFYAANTFFDREKRERHSLDEEKLENETAAVKIIGITLETRPDCITPEELRRFRRYGCTRVQLGIQHTDDAILKKINRGHTLAEA
;
A
#
# COMPACT_ATOMS: atom_id res chain seq x y z
N MET A 1 59.12 -12.30 33.71
CA MET A 1 59.22 -10.85 33.91
C MET A 1 57.82 -10.31 33.64
N ALA A 2 56.82 -10.59 34.49
CA ALA A 2 56.69 -10.27 35.91
C ALA A 2 56.58 -8.76 36.16
N ASP A 3 55.57 -8.44 36.97
CA ASP A 3 55.35 -7.25 37.78
C ASP A 3 54.50 -6.14 37.13
N ASP A 4 53.59 -5.48 37.83
CA ASP A 4 52.67 -5.83 38.94
C ASP A 4 51.76 -4.60 39.11
N LEU A 5 50.53 -4.83 39.58
CA LEU A 5 49.53 -3.87 40.05
C LEU A 5 49.91 -3.34 41.47
N PRO A 6 49.14 -2.54 42.27
CA PRO A 6 47.92 -1.73 42.08
C PRO A 6 47.98 -0.33 42.83
N PRO A 7 47.05 0.12 43.73
CA PRO A 7 46.17 1.30 43.54
C PRO A 7 46.15 2.32 44.73
N SER A 8 45.29 3.35 44.72
CA SER A 8 44.87 4.11 45.94
C SER A 8 43.54 4.85 45.69
N GLU A 9 42.41 4.47 46.31
CA GLU A 9 41.85 4.92 47.62
C GLU A 9 41.37 6.39 47.67
N ALA A 10 40.05 6.60 47.78
CA ALA A 10 39.28 7.04 48.98
C ALA A 10 39.20 8.59 49.08
N SER A 11 38.16 9.28 49.54
CA SER A 11 37.21 9.03 50.63
C SER A 11 36.05 10.05 50.62
N SER A 12 34.89 9.61 51.12
CA SER A 12 33.96 10.29 52.07
C SER A 12 33.41 11.71 51.82
N SER A 13 32.10 11.89 51.97
CA SER A 13 31.53 12.27 53.28
C SER A 13 30.00 12.21 53.29
N ALA A 14 29.48 11.89 54.47
CA ALA A 14 28.08 11.71 54.81
C ALA A 14 27.46 13.01 55.34
N ALA A 15 26.13 13.13 55.25
CA ALA A 15 25.36 13.94 56.19
C ALA A 15 23.96 13.34 56.36
N MET A 16 23.71 12.80 57.56
CA MET A 16 22.40 12.47 58.12
C MET A 16 21.68 13.75 58.55
N SER A 17 20.35 13.75 58.50
CA SER A 17 19.55 14.39 59.57
C SER A 17 18.19 13.71 59.75
N ALA A 18 18.04 13.19 60.98
CA ALA A 18 16.86 12.84 61.77
C ALA A 18 15.84 14.03 61.87
N ILE A 19 14.59 13.99 62.35
CA ILE A 19 13.70 13.11 63.15
C ILE A 19 12.27 13.72 63.03
N SER A 20 11.18 12.95 63.13
CA SER A 20 10.07 13.18 64.10
C SER A 20 8.78 12.42 63.75
N THR A 21 8.30 11.71 64.76
CA THR A 21 7.11 10.86 64.88
C THR A 21 5.81 11.64 65.13
N ALA A 22 4.68 11.16 64.62
CA ALA A 22 3.40 11.21 65.33
C ALA A 22 2.43 10.14 64.81
N ASN A 23 1.71 9.55 65.75
CA ASN A 23 0.86 8.37 65.67
C ASN A 23 -0.61 8.80 65.65
N THR A 24 -1.44 8.33 64.71
CA THR A 24 -2.90 8.36 64.83
C THR A 24 -3.57 7.24 64.04
N SER A 25 -4.29 6.40 64.77
CA SER A 25 -5.25 5.39 64.32
C SER A 25 -6.47 6.02 63.63
N SER A 26 -6.99 5.40 62.55
CA SER A 26 -8.44 5.11 62.40
C SER A 26 -8.82 4.51 61.04
N ILE A 27 -9.50 3.35 61.12
CA ILE A 27 -10.71 2.93 60.38
C ILE A 27 -10.59 2.69 58.86
N SER A 28 -10.57 1.40 58.50
CA SER A 28 -10.89 0.88 57.17
C SER A 28 -12.37 1.04 56.83
N PRO A 29 -12.75 1.40 55.59
CA PRO A 29 -14.08 1.13 55.07
C PRO A 29 -14.08 -0.17 54.25
N ALA A 30 -15.01 -1.06 54.60
CA ALA A 30 -15.30 -2.30 53.92
C ALA A 30 -15.84 -2.05 52.49
N VAL A 31 -15.39 -2.88 51.55
CA VAL A 31 -15.93 -2.96 50.19
C VAL A 31 -17.18 -3.87 50.23
N PRO A 32 -18.37 -3.41 49.85
CA PRO A 32 -19.55 -4.27 49.81
C PRO A 32 -19.50 -5.22 48.60
N SER A 33 -19.57 -6.51 48.88
CA SER A 33 -19.85 -7.56 47.90
C SER A 33 -21.28 -7.42 47.39
N SER A 34 -21.46 -7.16 46.09
CA SER A 34 -22.75 -7.38 45.42
C SER A 34 -22.59 -8.50 44.39
N SER A 35 -23.21 -9.62 44.70
CA SER A 35 -23.44 -10.74 43.80
C SER A 35 -24.51 -10.33 42.77
N HIS A 36 -24.09 -9.84 41.61
CA HIS A 36 -24.97 -9.81 40.44
C HIS A 36 -24.78 -11.10 39.66
N ALA A 37 -25.74 -12.03 39.84
CA ALA A 37 -25.94 -13.14 38.94
C ALA A 37 -26.17 -12.58 37.52
N LEU A 38 -25.35 -12.99 36.57
CA LEU A 38 -25.54 -12.69 35.15
C LEU A 38 -26.79 -13.43 34.67
N GLU A 39 -27.87 -12.69 34.41
CA GLU A 39 -29.02 -13.23 33.68
C GLU A 39 -28.58 -13.62 32.26
N PRO A 40 -29.00 -14.79 31.74
CA PRO A 40 -28.70 -15.17 30.37
C PRO A 40 -29.45 -14.23 29.42
N THR A 41 -28.70 -13.52 28.57
CA THR A 41 -29.26 -12.76 27.46
C THR A 41 -30.04 -13.71 26.54
N PRO A 42 -31.29 -13.39 26.14
CA PRO A 42 -32.00 -14.20 25.17
C PRO A 42 -31.18 -14.24 23.89
N ALA A 43 -31.01 -15.43 23.32
CA ALA A 43 -30.39 -15.59 22.01
C ALA A 43 -31.17 -14.73 21.02
N ALA A 44 -30.61 -13.57 20.65
CA ALA A 44 -31.18 -12.71 19.64
C ALA A 44 -31.20 -13.51 18.33
N ASP A 45 -32.40 -13.86 17.89
CA ASP A 45 -32.64 -14.60 16.66
C ASP A 45 -32.13 -13.77 15.49
N ILE A 46 -31.06 -14.24 14.86
CA ILE A 46 -30.36 -13.52 13.79
C ILE A 46 -31.30 -13.30 12.58
N GLU A 47 -32.31 -14.16 12.44
CA GLU A 47 -33.31 -14.09 11.37
C GLU A 47 -34.36 -12.99 11.58
N ALA A 48 -34.50 -12.44 12.79
CA ALA A 48 -35.46 -11.37 13.11
C ALA A 48 -34.89 -9.94 12.86
N LEU A 49 -33.62 -9.83 12.44
CA LEU A 49 -33.00 -8.55 12.09
C LEU A 49 -33.41 -8.16 10.66
N GLU A 50 -34.45 -7.33 10.53
CA GLU A 50 -34.74 -6.67 9.27
C GLU A 50 -33.56 -5.75 8.89
N ALA A 51 -32.93 -6.05 7.76
CA ALA A 51 -31.92 -5.17 7.19
C ALA A 51 -32.58 -3.82 6.86
N PRO A 52 -31.99 -2.67 7.23
CA PRO A 52 -32.57 -1.38 6.90
C PRO A 52 -32.77 -1.31 5.38
N ILE A 53 -33.97 -0.94 4.94
CA ILE A 53 -34.29 -0.66 3.54
C ILE A 53 -33.45 0.55 3.15
N ARG A 54 -32.27 0.29 2.57
CA ARG A 54 -31.40 1.33 2.02
C ARG A 54 -31.82 1.57 0.59
N ASP A 55 -31.91 2.84 0.20
CA ASP A 55 -32.05 3.20 -1.20
C ASP A 55 -30.80 2.71 -1.95
N VAL A 56 -30.98 1.64 -2.74
CA VAL A 56 -29.90 0.99 -3.48
C VAL A 56 -29.32 1.92 -4.55
N ASN A 57 -30.04 3.01 -4.89
CA ASN A 57 -29.67 4.01 -5.89
C ASN A 57 -29.14 5.32 -5.29
N ASP A 58 -29.06 5.48 -3.97
CA ASP A 58 -28.41 6.66 -3.39
C ASP A 58 -26.88 6.58 -3.66
N PRO A 59 -26.28 7.50 -4.45
CA PRO A 59 -24.85 7.51 -4.71
C PRO A 59 -24.02 7.65 -3.42
N ALA A 60 -24.59 8.23 -2.35
CA ALA A 60 -23.93 8.33 -1.05
C ALA A 60 -23.75 6.97 -0.37
N THR A 61 -24.54 5.95 -0.73
CA THR A 61 -24.39 4.57 -0.24
C THR A 61 -23.04 3.95 -0.64
N TYR A 62 -22.45 4.42 -1.74
CA TYR A 62 -21.15 3.98 -2.24
C TYR A 62 -19.99 4.86 -1.76
N LYS A 63 -20.27 6.01 -1.12
CA LYS A 63 -19.27 6.85 -0.44
C LYS A 63 -18.84 6.17 0.86
N ARG A 64 -18.20 5.01 0.75
CA ARG A 64 -17.59 4.34 1.91
C ARG A 64 -16.40 5.16 2.36
N SER A 65 -16.60 5.85 3.47
CA SER A 65 -15.66 6.73 4.16
C SER A 65 -14.22 6.25 4.13
N GLN A 66 -13.40 6.90 3.30
CA GLN A 66 -12.09 7.33 3.75
C GLN A 66 -12.20 8.85 3.90
N ASP A 67 -11.50 9.40 4.88
CA ASP A 67 -11.45 10.85 5.08
C ASP A 67 -11.20 11.52 3.72
N PRO A 68 -12.12 12.34 3.21
CA PRO A 68 -11.94 13.00 1.92
C PRO A 68 -10.70 13.89 1.90
N ASN A 69 -10.18 14.27 3.08
CA ASN A 69 -8.97 15.06 3.25
C ASN A 69 -7.74 14.22 3.61
N TRP A 70 -7.81 12.88 3.54
CA TRP A 70 -6.65 12.04 3.76
C TRP A 70 -5.54 12.46 2.80
N LYS A 71 -4.36 12.78 3.33
CA LYS A 71 -3.12 12.92 2.56
C LYS A 71 -1.98 12.20 3.25
N ASN A 72 -1.11 11.60 2.46
CA ASN A 72 0.15 11.07 2.95
C ASN A 72 1.18 12.20 2.89
N THR A 73 1.81 12.52 4.01
CA THR A 73 2.84 13.57 4.07
C THR A 73 4.22 13.03 3.71
N GLY A 74 4.41 11.71 3.82
CA GLY A 74 5.64 11.04 3.43
C GLY A 74 5.54 9.52 3.47
N LEU A 75 6.70 8.87 3.34
CA LEU A 75 6.81 7.42 3.35
C LEU A 75 6.49 6.80 4.72
N ASP A 76 6.79 7.50 5.81
CA ASP A 76 6.51 7.03 7.16
C ASP A 76 5.02 6.78 7.39
N ASP A 77 4.15 7.66 6.89
CA ASP A 77 2.70 7.50 6.97
C ASP A 77 2.24 6.23 6.23
N ILE A 78 2.84 5.98 5.06
CA ILE A 78 2.54 4.82 4.21
C ILE A 78 2.97 3.54 4.93
N TYR A 79 4.22 3.48 5.41
CA TYR A 79 4.79 2.30 6.06
C TYR A 79 4.23 2.05 7.46
N ALA A 80 3.80 3.08 8.20
CA ALA A 80 3.21 2.93 9.53
C ALA A 80 1.99 1.99 9.52
N SER A 81 1.20 2.00 8.45
CA SER A 81 0.06 1.08 8.29
C SER A 81 0.50 -0.39 8.14
N TRP A 82 1.67 -0.62 7.55
CA TRP A 82 2.25 -1.94 7.38
C TRP A 82 2.95 -2.41 8.65
N ASP A 83 3.69 -1.54 9.31
CA ASP A 83 4.41 -1.86 10.55
C ASP A 83 3.44 -2.18 11.69
N LYS A 84 2.28 -1.50 11.73
CA LYS A 84 1.21 -1.76 12.70
C LYS A 84 0.31 -2.94 12.31
N LEU A 85 0.65 -3.72 11.28
CA LEU A 85 -0.18 -4.85 10.84
C LEU A 85 -0.39 -5.87 11.98
N VAL A 86 0.68 -6.20 12.70
CA VAL A 86 0.65 -6.99 13.93
C VAL A 86 1.45 -6.23 14.99
N PRO A 87 0.79 -5.68 16.04
CA PRO A 87 1.50 -5.02 17.13
C PRO A 87 2.52 -5.94 17.80
N VAL A 88 3.69 -5.42 18.16
CA VAL A 88 4.81 -6.20 18.71
C VAL A 88 4.43 -6.87 20.03
N ASP A 89 3.64 -6.18 20.85
CA ASP A 89 3.08 -6.66 22.11
C ASP A 89 2.07 -7.80 21.92
N GLU A 90 1.32 -7.80 20.82
CA GLU A 90 0.38 -8.87 20.49
C GLU A 90 1.03 -10.03 19.71
N LEU A 91 2.27 -9.85 19.21
CA LEU A 91 2.93 -10.83 18.34
C LEU A 91 2.93 -12.27 18.89
N PRO A 92 3.22 -12.54 20.18
CA PRO A 92 3.16 -13.90 20.72
C PRO A 92 1.80 -14.56 20.55
N LYS A 93 0.72 -13.80 20.78
CA LYS A 93 -0.67 -14.28 20.62
C LYS A 93 -0.96 -14.61 19.15
N TYR A 94 -0.45 -13.80 18.23
CA TYR A 94 -0.59 -14.04 16.79
C TYR A 94 0.22 -15.25 16.33
N GLU A 95 1.43 -15.47 16.87
CA GLU A 95 2.25 -16.66 16.61
C GLU A 95 1.53 -17.95 17.05
N GLU A 96 0.90 -17.95 18.21
CA GLU A 96 0.06 -19.08 18.67
C GLU A 96 -1.12 -19.35 17.71
N MET A 97 -1.76 -18.30 17.20
CA MET A 97 -2.81 -18.44 16.17
C MET A 97 -2.25 -18.99 14.86
N GLY A 98 -1.08 -18.53 14.45
CA GLY A 98 -0.38 -19.03 13.26
C GLY A 98 -0.08 -20.52 13.39
N GLN A 99 0.48 -20.94 14.52
CA GLN A 99 0.74 -22.35 14.80
C GLN A 99 -0.56 -23.17 14.80
N PHE A 100 -1.63 -22.64 15.41
CA PHE A 100 -2.94 -23.28 15.38
C PHE A 100 -3.45 -23.52 13.94
N LEU A 101 -3.23 -22.57 13.02
CA LEU A 101 -3.58 -22.76 11.61
C LEU A 101 -2.69 -23.79 10.91
N VAL A 102 -1.40 -23.82 11.23
CA VAL A 102 -0.44 -24.79 10.70
C VAL A 102 -0.80 -26.20 11.16
N ASP A 103 -1.15 -26.39 12.43
CA ASP A 103 -1.50 -27.69 13.00
C ASP A 103 -2.78 -28.29 12.39
N HIS A 104 -3.74 -27.43 11.99
CA HIS A 104 -4.98 -27.86 11.35
C HIS A 104 -4.86 -28.02 9.83
N ASP A 105 -3.82 -27.45 9.22
CA ASP A 105 -3.47 -27.52 7.80
C ASP A 105 -4.66 -27.52 6.80
N PRO A 106 -5.51 -26.47 6.78
CA PRO A 106 -6.64 -26.40 5.86
C PRO A 106 -6.16 -26.31 4.41
N GLN A 107 -6.68 -27.20 3.56
CA GLN A 107 -6.32 -27.27 2.13
C GLN A 107 -7.29 -26.49 1.24
N THR A 108 -8.51 -26.24 1.72
CA THR A 108 -9.55 -25.56 0.95
C THR A 108 -10.03 -24.26 1.62
N PRO A 109 -10.61 -23.30 0.85
CA PRO A 109 -11.21 -22.10 1.44
C PRO A 109 -12.29 -22.40 2.49
N ARG A 110 -13.09 -23.45 2.26
CA ARG A 110 -14.15 -23.88 3.19
C ARG A 110 -13.57 -24.44 4.49
N GLU A 111 -12.50 -25.22 4.41
CA GLU A 111 -11.78 -25.68 5.60
C GLU A 111 -11.16 -24.52 6.36
N LEU A 112 -10.53 -23.58 5.65
CA LEU A 112 -9.96 -22.39 6.27
C LEU A 112 -11.02 -21.62 7.08
N GLU A 113 -12.22 -21.43 6.52
CA GLU A 113 -13.33 -20.79 7.24
C GLU A 113 -13.71 -21.54 8.51
N LYS A 114 -13.82 -22.88 8.45
CA LYS A 114 -14.09 -23.72 9.64
C LYS A 114 -12.99 -23.57 10.70
N VAL A 115 -11.72 -23.59 10.29
CA VAL A 115 -10.59 -23.41 11.21
C VAL A 115 -10.60 -22.00 11.82
N PHE A 116 -10.94 -20.96 11.06
CA PHE A 116 -11.10 -19.60 11.58
C PHE A 116 -12.23 -19.50 12.62
N VAL A 117 -13.32 -20.26 12.47
CA VAL A 117 -14.38 -20.36 13.49
C VAL A 117 -13.84 -20.99 14.78
N LEU A 118 -13.04 -22.07 14.68
CA LEU A 118 -12.40 -22.70 15.83
C LEU A 118 -11.40 -21.77 16.51
N LEU A 119 -10.57 -21.08 15.72
CA LEU A 119 -9.60 -20.09 16.18
C LEU A 119 -10.31 -18.97 16.94
N ARG A 120 -11.41 -18.43 16.41
CA ARG A 120 -12.23 -17.42 17.10
C ARG A 120 -12.74 -17.91 18.44
N ARG A 121 -13.17 -19.18 18.54
CA ARG A 121 -13.66 -19.76 19.80
C ARG A 121 -12.56 -19.89 20.85
N LYS A 122 -11.34 -20.30 20.43
CA LYS A 122 -10.16 -20.49 21.29
C LYS A 122 -9.59 -19.16 21.78
N PHE A 123 -9.30 -18.24 20.86
CA PHE A 123 -8.58 -17.00 21.17
C PHE A 123 -9.47 -15.76 21.39
N LYS A 124 -10.79 -15.92 21.25
CA LYS A 124 -11.81 -14.86 21.40
C LYS A 124 -11.61 -13.65 20.49
N CYS A 125 -10.87 -13.80 19.39
CA CYS A 125 -10.70 -12.77 18.37
C CYS A 125 -10.62 -13.39 16.98
N LEU A 126 -10.90 -12.59 15.95
CA LEU A 126 -10.84 -13.00 14.56
C LEU A 126 -9.75 -12.20 13.84
N PRO A 127 -8.55 -12.77 13.63
CA PRO A 127 -7.48 -12.06 12.97
C PRO A 127 -7.79 -11.82 11.49
N LYS A 128 -7.22 -10.76 10.91
CA LYS A 128 -7.27 -10.55 9.45
C LYS A 128 -6.39 -11.60 8.77
N LYS A 129 -6.82 -12.09 7.60
CA LYS A 129 -6.00 -13.03 6.79
C LYS A 129 -4.58 -12.53 6.52
N SER A 130 -4.41 -11.22 6.36
CA SER A 130 -3.10 -10.59 6.14
C SER A 130 -2.17 -10.68 7.35
N GLN A 131 -2.71 -10.54 8.56
CA GLN A 131 -1.97 -10.73 9.80
C GLN A 131 -1.51 -12.19 9.93
N MET A 132 -2.42 -13.14 9.67
CA MET A 132 -2.08 -14.56 9.68
C MET A 132 -1.05 -14.92 8.61
N LYS A 133 -1.10 -14.29 7.44
CA LYS A 133 -0.08 -14.50 6.40
C LYS A 133 1.29 -13.97 6.80
N PHE A 134 1.34 -12.78 7.40
CA PHE A 134 2.57 -12.21 7.93
C PHE A 134 3.21 -13.15 8.98
N VAL A 135 2.41 -13.60 9.94
CA VAL A 135 2.85 -14.52 10.99
C VAL A 135 3.29 -15.86 10.43
N LEU A 136 2.56 -16.42 9.46
CA LEU A 136 2.96 -17.65 8.78
C LEU A 136 4.36 -17.51 8.16
N GLY A 137 4.64 -16.37 7.52
CA GLY A 137 5.97 -16.05 7.00
C GLY A 137 7.05 -16.05 8.09
N LEU A 138 6.75 -15.46 9.26
CA LEU A 138 7.66 -15.48 10.41
C LEU A 138 7.90 -16.89 10.95
N LEU A 139 6.85 -17.69 11.11
CA LEU A 139 6.96 -19.08 11.58
C LEU A 139 7.80 -19.94 10.63
N VAL A 140 7.64 -19.74 9.32
CA VAL A 140 8.47 -20.38 8.29
C VAL A 140 9.94 -19.94 8.40
N GLN A 141 10.21 -18.65 8.61
CA GLN A 141 11.57 -18.14 8.81
C GLN A 141 12.23 -18.69 10.08
N LYS A 142 11.47 -18.84 11.17
CA LYS A 142 11.93 -19.46 12.43
C LYS A 142 12.07 -20.99 12.33
N GLY A 143 11.62 -21.63 11.24
CA GLY A 143 11.61 -23.09 11.10
C GLY A 143 10.50 -23.79 11.90
N ALA A 144 9.54 -23.05 12.45
CA ALA A 144 8.40 -23.58 13.21
C ALA A 144 7.24 -24.07 12.32
N ALA A 145 7.23 -23.67 11.04
CA ALA A 145 6.26 -24.13 10.05
C ALA A 145 6.95 -24.56 8.74
N PRO A 146 6.45 -25.60 8.06
CA PRO A 146 6.99 -26.01 6.76
C PRO A 146 6.66 -24.97 5.69
N LYS A 147 7.55 -24.85 4.69
CA LYS A 147 7.32 -24.05 3.48
C LYS A 147 6.30 -24.73 2.56
N GLY A 148 5.56 -23.95 1.79
CA GLY A 148 4.72 -24.47 0.70
C GLY A 148 3.35 -24.98 1.14
N LEU A 149 2.91 -24.61 2.35
CA LEU A 149 1.55 -24.91 2.81
C LEU A 149 0.51 -24.25 1.90
N ALA A 150 -0.62 -24.93 1.67
CA ALA A 150 -1.76 -24.37 0.93
C ALA A 150 -2.23 -23.04 1.55
N LEU A 151 -2.03 -22.90 2.86
CA LEU A 151 -2.31 -21.73 3.67
C LEU A 151 -1.72 -20.43 3.11
N GLU A 152 -0.52 -20.46 2.52
CA GLU A 152 0.15 -19.30 1.93
C GLU A 152 -0.69 -18.63 0.84
N LYS A 153 -1.45 -19.44 0.08
CA LYS A 153 -2.37 -19.00 -0.98
C LYS A 153 -3.74 -18.64 -0.43
N LEU A 154 -4.27 -19.43 0.51
CA LEU A 154 -5.62 -19.25 1.06
C LEU A 154 -5.78 -17.98 1.91
N LEU A 155 -4.67 -17.50 2.49
CA LEU A 155 -4.62 -16.27 3.29
C LEU A 155 -4.47 -14.99 2.43
N VAL A 156 -4.34 -15.10 1.11
CA VAL A 156 -4.29 -13.93 0.20
C VAL A 156 -5.70 -13.41 -0.07
N LYS A 157 -5.89 -12.11 0.13
CA LYS A 157 -7.14 -11.44 -0.28
C LYS A 157 -7.09 -11.13 -1.77
N LYS A 158 -8.22 -11.30 -2.48
CA LYS A 158 -8.33 -11.02 -3.92
C LYS A 158 -7.21 -11.69 -4.74
N ALA A 159 -7.02 -13.00 -4.54
CA ALA A 159 -5.93 -13.80 -5.14
C ALA A 159 -5.78 -13.62 -6.66
N GLN A 160 -6.86 -13.32 -7.38
CA GLN A 160 -6.88 -12.94 -8.81
C GLN A 160 -5.84 -11.87 -9.17
N LYS A 161 -5.52 -10.93 -8.26
CA LYS A 161 -4.56 -9.84 -8.51
C LYS A 161 -3.11 -10.28 -8.66
N SER A 162 -2.74 -11.46 -8.17
CA SER A 162 -1.38 -12.00 -8.27
C SER A 162 -1.34 -13.41 -8.83
N GLN A 163 -2.45 -13.87 -9.43
CA GLN A 163 -2.56 -15.24 -9.95
C GLN A 163 -1.63 -15.45 -11.16
N SER A 164 -1.42 -14.41 -11.97
CA SER A 164 -0.45 -14.41 -13.07
C SER A 164 1.02 -14.37 -12.60
N GLY A 165 1.26 -14.13 -11.30
CA GLY A 165 2.60 -13.88 -10.76
C GLY A 165 3.13 -12.48 -11.06
N VAL A 166 2.31 -11.57 -11.60
CA VAL A 166 2.66 -10.17 -11.87
C VAL A 166 1.67 -9.25 -11.17
N LEU A 167 2.19 -8.26 -10.46
CA LEU A 167 1.38 -7.23 -9.82
C LEU A 167 1.30 -5.98 -10.67
N VAL A 168 0.08 -5.55 -10.99
CA VAL A 168 -0.13 -4.29 -11.70
C VAL A 168 -0.17 -3.13 -10.70
N VAL A 169 0.71 -2.16 -10.91
CA VAL A 169 0.80 -0.91 -10.14
C VAL A 169 0.52 0.25 -11.10
N THR A 170 -0.62 0.90 -10.87
CA THR A 170 -1.05 2.07 -11.64
C THR A 170 -0.61 3.34 -10.91
N VAL A 171 0.06 4.23 -11.62
CA VAL A 171 0.50 5.54 -11.14
C VAL A 171 0.05 6.62 -12.12
N LEU A 172 -0.26 7.81 -11.62
CA LEU A 172 -0.70 8.93 -12.44
C LEU A 172 0.34 10.04 -12.45
N THR A 173 0.62 10.57 -13.63
CA THR A 173 1.39 11.79 -13.81
C THR A 173 0.60 13.01 -13.32
N SER A 174 1.29 14.03 -12.84
CA SER A 174 0.67 15.25 -12.33
C SER A 174 -0.17 15.98 -13.41
N PRO A 175 -1.30 16.62 -13.05
CA PRO A 175 -1.97 17.57 -13.93
C PRO A 175 -1.10 18.80 -14.25
N TYR A 176 -0.21 19.17 -13.32
CA TYR A 176 0.58 20.41 -13.37
C TYR A 176 2.05 20.18 -12.98
N PRO A 177 2.81 19.42 -13.77
CA PRO A 177 4.21 19.13 -13.48
C PRO A 177 5.03 20.43 -13.42
N THR A 178 6.02 20.49 -12.53
CA THR A 178 6.94 21.62 -12.39
C THR A 178 8.35 21.17 -12.72
N VAL A 179 9.00 21.86 -13.66
CA VAL A 179 10.36 21.55 -14.13
C VAL A 179 11.14 22.85 -14.23
N GLY A 180 12.36 22.91 -13.68
CA GLY A 180 13.19 24.12 -13.71
C GLY A 180 12.49 25.39 -13.19
N GLY A 181 11.63 25.24 -12.17
CA GLY A 181 10.81 26.33 -11.61
C GLY A 181 9.61 26.76 -12.46
N LYS A 182 9.37 26.14 -13.62
CA LYS A 182 8.21 26.43 -14.48
C LYS A 182 7.14 25.37 -14.31
N LYS A 183 5.93 25.80 -13.95
CA LYS A 183 4.76 24.93 -13.80
C LYS A 183 3.98 24.86 -15.12
N GLN A 184 3.85 23.66 -15.68
CA GLN A 184 2.95 23.41 -16.81
C GLN A 184 1.49 23.41 -16.32
N LYS A 185 0.58 23.96 -17.11
CA LYS A 185 -0.85 24.13 -16.73
C LYS A 185 -1.79 23.10 -17.35
N PHE A 186 -1.24 22.14 -18.09
CA PHE A 186 -2.01 21.14 -18.82
C PHE A 186 -1.26 19.79 -18.81
N SER A 187 -2.02 18.71 -19.00
CA SER A 187 -1.51 17.34 -19.10
C SER A 187 -1.70 16.75 -20.50
N CYS A 188 -2.56 17.34 -21.32
CA CYS A 188 -2.81 16.95 -22.70
C CYS A 188 -3.08 18.22 -23.53
N GLN A 189 -2.31 18.43 -24.60
CA GLN A 189 -2.44 19.62 -25.45
C GLN A 189 -3.67 19.59 -26.39
N TRP A 190 -4.34 18.45 -26.51
CA TRP A 190 -5.50 18.30 -27.40
C TRP A 190 -6.82 18.46 -26.67
N ASN A 191 -7.87 18.86 -27.40
CA ASN A 191 -9.19 19.11 -26.85
C ASN A 191 -10.27 18.16 -27.41
N CYS A 192 -10.11 16.86 -27.16
CA CYS A 192 -11.12 15.85 -27.53
C CYS A 192 -12.42 16.08 -26.75
N TYR A 193 -13.57 16.08 -27.42
CA TYR A 193 -14.83 16.53 -26.82
C TYR A 193 -15.36 15.65 -25.68
N TYR A 194 -15.03 14.36 -25.70
CA TYR A 194 -15.45 13.43 -24.64
C TYR A 194 -14.44 13.33 -23.48
N CYS A 195 -13.24 13.89 -23.62
CA CYS A 195 -12.25 13.82 -22.55
C CYS A 195 -12.64 14.79 -21.42
N PRO A 196 -13.01 14.30 -20.22
CA PRO A 196 -13.27 15.19 -19.09
C PRO A 196 -12.02 16.03 -18.78
N ASN A 197 -12.27 17.25 -18.31
CA ASN A 197 -11.25 18.21 -17.92
C ASN A 197 -11.56 18.75 -16.53
N GLU A 198 -11.65 17.83 -15.58
CA GLU A 198 -11.91 18.15 -14.18
C GLU A 198 -10.72 18.93 -13.59
N PRO A 199 -10.96 20.04 -12.86
CA PRO A 199 -9.89 20.78 -12.22
C PRO A 199 -9.02 19.90 -11.34
N ASP A 200 -7.71 20.15 -11.38
CA ASP A 200 -6.70 19.47 -10.58
C ASP A 200 -6.55 17.97 -10.86
N GLN A 201 -7.15 17.49 -11.96
CA GLN A 201 -6.97 16.12 -12.46
C GLN A 201 -6.26 16.13 -13.82
N PRO A 202 -5.46 15.09 -14.13
CA PRO A 202 -4.97 14.89 -15.49
C PRO A 202 -6.14 14.76 -16.46
N ARG A 203 -5.94 15.22 -17.71
CA ARG A 203 -6.98 15.19 -18.73
C ARG A 203 -7.48 13.75 -18.91
N SER A 204 -8.79 13.58 -19.01
CA SER A 204 -9.50 12.30 -19.14
C SER A 204 -9.73 11.52 -17.84
N TYR A 205 -9.19 11.96 -16.70
CA TYR A 205 -9.35 11.29 -15.42
C TYR A 205 -10.30 12.07 -14.50
N LEU A 206 -11.07 11.34 -13.69
CA LEU A 206 -12.04 11.89 -12.74
C LEU A 206 -11.58 11.68 -11.29
N HIS A 207 -11.87 12.65 -10.41
CA HIS A 207 -11.39 12.67 -9.02
C HIS A 207 -11.68 11.37 -8.25
N ASP A 208 -12.89 10.82 -8.40
CA ASP A 208 -13.39 9.70 -7.60
C ASP A 208 -12.91 8.31 -8.08
N GLU A 209 -12.09 8.24 -9.13
CA GLU A 209 -11.52 6.97 -9.58
C GLU A 209 -10.50 6.42 -8.56
N PRO A 210 -10.46 5.10 -8.30
CA PRO A 210 -9.62 4.54 -7.23
C PRO A 210 -8.11 4.81 -7.36
N SER A 211 -7.60 4.90 -8.59
CA SER A 211 -6.19 5.24 -8.86
C SER A 211 -5.94 6.74 -8.74
N VAL A 212 -6.90 7.57 -9.16
CA VAL A 212 -6.85 9.03 -9.06
C VAL A 212 -6.92 9.47 -7.60
N LEU A 213 -7.83 8.90 -6.80
CA LEU A 213 -7.88 9.12 -5.35
C LEU A 213 -6.54 8.83 -4.67
N ARG A 214 -5.83 7.78 -5.10
CA ARG A 214 -4.48 7.48 -4.59
C ARG A 214 -3.47 8.54 -5.04
N ALA A 215 -3.52 8.95 -6.30
CA ALA A 215 -2.64 10.00 -6.82
C ALA A 215 -2.84 11.32 -6.06
N ASN A 216 -4.09 11.72 -5.82
CA ASN A 216 -4.46 12.93 -5.07
C ASN A 216 -3.93 12.90 -3.62
N ARG A 217 -4.03 11.76 -2.93
CA ARG A 217 -3.50 11.59 -1.55
C ARG A 217 -1.99 11.71 -1.46
N ASN A 218 -1.30 11.43 -2.56
CA ASN A 218 0.15 11.42 -2.67
C ASN A 218 0.66 12.60 -3.52
N ASP A 219 -0.17 13.60 -3.79
CA ASP A 219 0.14 14.79 -4.59
C ASP A 219 0.82 14.48 -5.95
N PHE A 220 0.43 13.36 -6.57
CA PHE A 220 0.99 12.84 -7.82
C PHE A 220 2.50 12.55 -7.77
N ASP A 221 3.07 12.36 -6.58
CA ASP A 221 4.47 11.94 -6.41
C ASP A 221 4.63 10.46 -6.85
N PRO A 222 5.59 10.14 -7.73
CA PRO A 222 5.78 8.77 -8.23
C PRO A 222 6.16 7.78 -7.12
N VAL A 223 7.02 8.18 -6.18
CA VAL A 223 7.55 7.31 -5.12
C VAL A 223 6.45 6.97 -4.12
N LEU A 224 5.71 7.98 -3.67
CA LEU A 224 4.61 7.82 -2.71
C LEU A 224 3.48 7.00 -3.31
N GLN A 225 3.07 7.27 -4.57
CA GLN A 225 2.04 6.48 -5.26
C GLN A 225 2.41 5.01 -5.39
N PHE A 226 3.66 4.73 -5.80
CA PHE A 226 4.18 3.38 -5.93
C PHE A 226 4.19 2.67 -4.57
N CYS A 227 4.79 3.28 -3.54
CA CYS A 227 4.92 2.70 -2.21
C CYS A 227 3.54 2.44 -1.58
N ASP A 228 2.61 3.40 -1.64
CA ASP A 228 1.23 3.24 -1.14
C ASP A 228 0.54 2.04 -1.80
N ARG A 229 0.65 1.93 -3.13
CA ARG A 229 0.04 0.80 -3.86
C ARG A 229 0.68 -0.53 -3.49
N CYS A 230 2.00 -0.59 -3.37
CA CYS A 230 2.75 -1.78 -3.00
C CYS A 230 2.47 -2.20 -1.55
N VAL A 231 2.44 -1.26 -0.60
CA VAL A 231 2.03 -1.51 0.79
C VAL A 231 0.60 -2.05 0.84
N THR A 232 -0.33 -1.46 0.09
CA THR A 232 -1.71 -1.96 -0.01
C THR A 232 -1.74 -3.42 -0.51
N LEU A 233 -0.87 -3.79 -1.46
CA LEU A 233 -0.76 -5.15 -1.98
C LEU A 233 -0.15 -6.11 -0.95
N ALA A 234 0.94 -5.71 -0.29
CA ALA A 234 1.58 -6.47 0.78
C ALA A 234 0.63 -6.72 1.96
N MET A 235 -0.10 -5.69 2.39
CA MET A 235 -1.15 -5.80 3.42
C MET A 235 -2.34 -6.67 3.01
N ASN A 236 -2.52 -6.98 1.72
CA ASN A 236 -3.49 -7.96 1.25
C ASN A 236 -2.90 -9.37 1.11
N GLY A 237 -1.61 -9.53 1.40
CA GLY A 237 -0.89 -10.79 1.34
C GLY A 237 -0.31 -11.11 -0.03
N HIS A 238 -0.25 -10.16 -0.95
CA HIS A 238 0.41 -10.38 -2.24
C HIS A 238 1.93 -10.26 -2.10
N PRO A 239 2.71 -11.12 -2.76
CA PRO A 239 4.16 -10.98 -2.82
C PRO A 239 4.49 -9.77 -3.70
N VAL A 240 5.13 -8.74 -3.13
CA VAL A 240 5.57 -7.56 -3.88
C VAL A 240 6.97 -7.85 -4.42
N ASP A 241 7.05 -8.52 -5.56
CA ASP A 241 8.31 -8.99 -6.17
C ASP A 241 8.41 -8.67 -7.66
N LYS A 242 7.33 -8.81 -8.44
CA LYS A 242 7.28 -8.55 -9.88
C LYS A 242 6.17 -7.59 -10.21
N ILE A 243 6.52 -6.43 -10.75
CA ILE A 243 5.60 -5.33 -11.00
C ILE A 243 5.55 -4.96 -12.47
N GLU A 244 4.33 -4.82 -12.98
CA GLU A 244 4.05 -4.12 -14.23
C GLU A 244 3.47 -2.74 -13.91
N LEU A 245 4.16 -1.70 -14.36
CA LEU A 245 3.73 -0.31 -14.20
C LEU A 245 2.76 0.07 -15.30
N LEU A 246 1.66 0.72 -14.89
CA LEU A 246 0.74 1.40 -15.78
C LEU A 246 0.80 2.90 -15.48
N VAL A 247 1.48 3.65 -16.34
CA VAL A 247 1.64 5.10 -16.19
C VAL A 247 0.54 5.80 -16.96
N LEU A 248 -0.37 6.40 -16.20
CA LEU A 248 -1.59 7.02 -16.69
C LEU A 248 -1.56 8.54 -16.50
N GLY A 249 -2.50 9.25 -17.12
CA GLY A 249 -2.69 10.68 -16.91
C GLY A 249 -3.13 11.39 -18.18
N GLY A 250 -2.42 12.44 -18.59
CA GLY A 250 -2.72 13.09 -19.86
C GLY A 250 -2.17 12.32 -21.06
N THR A 251 -1.65 13.05 -22.04
CA THR A 251 -0.87 12.42 -23.11
C THR A 251 0.60 12.44 -22.69
N TRP A 252 1.24 11.28 -22.59
CA TRP A 252 2.64 11.19 -22.15
C TRP A 252 3.58 12.16 -22.90
N ALA A 253 3.43 12.26 -24.22
CA ALA A 253 4.23 13.17 -25.05
C ALA A 253 3.99 14.68 -24.79
N SER A 254 2.92 15.06 -24.08
CA SER A 254 2.66 16.44 -23.66
C SER A 254 3.46 16.88 -22.43
N TYR A 255 4.11 15.95 -21.74
CA TYR A 255 4.89 16.26 -20.55
C TYR A 255 6.31 16.70 -20.91
N PRO A 256 6.95 17.62 -20.15
CA PRO A 256 8.36 17.96 -20.37
C PRO A 256 9.24 16.72 -20.23
N VAL A 257 10.25 16.59 -21.10
CA VAL A 257 11.14 15.40 -21.14
C VAL A 257 11.85 15.17 -19.80
N GLU A 258 12.26 16.22 -19.11
CA GLU A 258 12.88 16.12 -17.79
C GLU A 258 11.89 15.58 -16.74
N TYR A 259 10.62 15.98 -16.79
CA TYR A 259 9.59 15.41 -15.92
C TYR A 259 9.38 13.92 -16.21
N GLN A 260 9.29 13.55 -17.49
CA GLN A 260 9.15 12.16 -17.91
C GLN A 260 10.32 11.29 -17.38
N GLU A 261 11.57 11.73 -17.57
CA GLU A 261 12.76 11.01 -17.13
C GLU A 261 12.82 10.91 -15.59
N ASN A 262 12.58 12.00 -14.87
CA ASN A 262 12.55 12.01 -13.41
C ASN A 262 11.44 11.11 -12.86
N PHE A 263 10.24 11.15 -13.46
CA PHE A 263 9.11 10.34 -13.01
C PHE A 263 9.41 8.84 -13.14
N ILE A 264 10.00 8.41 -14.26
CA ILE A 264 10.37 7.01 -14.46
C ILE A 264 11.54 6.61 -13.54
N ARG A 265 12.57 7.44 -13.41
CA ARG A 265 13.69 7.21 -12.48
C ARG A 265 13.16 6.98 -11.07
N ASP A 266 12.25 7.82 -10.62
CA ASP A 266 11.70 7.77 -9.27
C ASP A 266 10.86 6.51 -9.03
N LEU A 267 10.21 5.96 -10.06
CA LEU A 267 9.53 4.67 -9.96
C LEU A 267 10.52 3.50 -9.80
N PHE A 268 11.64 3.51 -10.54
CA PHE A 268 12.71 2.52 -10.35
C PHE A 268 13.33 2.63 -8.96
N TYR A 269 13.66 3.84 -8.54
CA TYR A 269 14.14 4.13 -7.19
C TYR A 269 13.18 3.62 -6.10
N ALA A 270 11.88 3.86 -6.26
CA ALA A 270 10.86 3.40 -5.31
C ALA A 270 10.78 1.87 -5.25
N ALA A 271 10.96 1.19 -6.38
CA ALA A 271 11.03 -0.27 -6.44
C ALA A 271 12.31 -0.80 -5.78
N ASN A 272 13.47 -0.26 -6.15
CA ASN A 272 14.77 -0.67 -5.62
C ASN A 272 14.84 -0.56 -4.11
N THR A 273 14.33 0.54 -3.57
CA THR A 273 14.39 0.84 -2.14
C THR A 273 13.15 0.42 -1.38
N PHE A 274 12.15 -0.27 -1.97
CA PHE A 274 10.82 -0.47 -1.35
C PHE A 274 10.88 -1.06 0.07
N PHE A 275 11.75 -2.04 0.30
CA PHE A 275 11.90 -2.68 1.62
C PHE A 275 12.83 -1.92 2.57
N ASP A 276 13.61 -0.97 2.07
CA ASP A 276 14.53 -0.18 2.87
C ASP A 276 13.75 0.89 3.64
N ARG A 277 13.89 0.91 4.96
CA ARG A 277 13.23 1.92 5.80
C ARG A 277 13.96 3.26 5.69
N GLU A 278 15.28 3.23 5.74
CA GLU A 278 16.13 4.39 5.45
C GLU A 278 16.39 4.43 3.94
N LYS A 279 15.91 5.49 3.29
CA LYS A 279 16.04 5.63 1.84
C LYS A 279 17.40 6.24 1.49
N ARG A 280 18.12 5.61 0.57
CA ARG A 280 19.31 6.18 -0.05
C ARG A 280 18.95 7.34 -0.98
N GLU A 281 19.96 8.09 -1.42
CA GLU A 281 19.80 9.08 -2.49
C GLU A 281 19.45 8.43 -3.83
N ARG A 282 18.81 9.21 -4.70
CA ARG A 282 18.43 8.78 -6.05
C ARG A 282 19.66 8.77 -6.97
N HIS A 283 19.84 7.68 -7.70
CA HIS A 283 20.86 7.58 -8.76
C HIS A 283 20.30 8.09 -10.09
N SER A 284 21.09 8.06 -11.16
CA SER A 284 20.58 8.33 -12.51
C SER A 284 19.57 7.27 -12.95
N LEU A 285 18.71 7.58 -13.95
CA LEU A 285 17.74 6.62 -14.48
C LEU A 285 18.42 5.30 -14.92
N ASP A 286 19.59 5.40 -15.57
CA ASP A 286 20.27 4.22 -16.10
C ASP A 286 20.87 3.35 -14.97
N GLU A 287 21.37 3.96 -13.89
CA GLU A 287 21.83 3.25 -12.69
C GLU A 287 20.66 2.60 -11.93
N GLU A 288 19.55 3.33 -11.74
CA GLU A 288 18.36 2.78 -11.08
C GLU A 288 17.77 1.58 -11.84
N LYS A 289 17.77 1.63 -13.18
CA LYS A 289 17.37 0.50 -14.01
C LYS A 289 18.29 -0.71 -13.84
N LEU A 290 19.61 -0.48 -13.86
CA LEU A 290 20.61 -1.54 -13.71
C LEU A 290 20.49 -2.24 -12.35
N GLU A 291 20.32 -1.46 -11.28
CA GLU A 291 20.09 -1.98 -9.94
C GLU A 291 18.80 -2.82 -9.87
N ASN A 292 17.74 -2.35 -10.55
CA ASN A 292 16.44 -3.01 -10.54
C ASN A 292 16.44 -4.43 -11.16
N GLU A 293 17.40 -4.73 -12.03
CA GLU A 293 17.54 -6.08 -12.63
C GLU A 293 17.71 -7.17 -11.56
N THR A 294 18.33 -6.83 -10.43
CA THR A 294 18.59 -7.76 -9.32
C THR A 294 17.80 -7.46 -8.04
N ALA A 295 17.07 -6.33 -8.00
CA ALA A 295 16.31 -5.89 -6.84
C ALA A 295 15.25 -6.90 -6.37
N ALA A 296 14.85 -6.79 -5.10
CA ALA A 296 13.78 -7.61 -4.53
C ALA A 296 12.42 -7.33 -5.20
N VAL A 297 12.16 -6.05 -5.51
CA VAL A 297 10.99 -5.61 -6.28
C VAL A 297 11.43 -5.23 -7.70
N LYS A 298 11.12 -6.08 -8.66
CA LYS A 298 11.50 -5.90 -10.07
C LYS A 298 10.37 -5.27 -10.86
N ILE A 299 10.68 -4.21 -11.60
CA ILE A 299 9.82 -3.68 -12.65
C ILE A 299 10.09 -4.50 -13.90
N ILE A 300 9.15 -5.37 -14.24
CA ILE A 300 9.26 -6.28 -15.39
C ILE A 300 8.61 -5.71 -16.65
N GLY A 301 7.86 -4.60 -16.51
CA GLY A 301 7.21 -3.94 -17.63
C GLY A 301 6.71 -2.57 -17.25
N ILE A 302 6.75 -1.66 -18.23
CA ILE A 302 6.22 -0.31 -18.12
C ILE A 302 5.31 -0.09 -19.31
N THR A 303 4.07 0.29 -19.02
CA THR A 303 3.10 0.73 -20.01
C THR A 303 2.96 2.24 -19.96
N LEU A 304 3.19 2.90 -21.09
CA LEU A 304 2.94 4.33 -21.27
C LEU A 304 1.70 4.53 -22.16
N GLU A 305 0.79 5.41 -21.73
CA GLU A 305 -0.36 5.82 -22.54
C GLU A 305 -0.01 7.06 -23.37
N THR A 306 -0.27 7.01 -24.67
CA THR A 306 -0.10 8.17 -25.55
C THR A 306 -1.06 8.12 -26.74
N ARG A 307 -0.99 9.14 -27.59
CA ARG A 307 -1.77 9.21 -28.82
C ARG A 307 -0.96 8.67 -30.01
N PRO A 308 -1.62 8.14 -31.05
CA PRO A 308 -0.91 7.60 -32.21
C PRO A 308 -0.09 8.65 -32.98
N ASP A 309 -0.63 9.86 -33.14
CA ASP A 309 0.03 11.02 -33.77
C ASP A 309 1.26 11.54 -33.00
N CYS A 310 1.54 11.01 -31.81
CA CYS A 310 2.73 11.35 -31.02
C CYS A 310 3.86 10.33 -31.19
N ILE A 311 3.64 9.24 -31.92
CA ILE A 311 4.64 8.18 -32.06
C ILE A 311 5.62 8.55 -33.16
N THR A 312 6.76 9.13 -32.76
CA THR A 312 7.89 9.41 -33.65
C THR A 312 9.07 8.50 -33.35
N PRO A 313 10.03 8.31 -34.28
CA PRO A 313 11.26 7.58 -33.98
C PRO A 313 12.01 8.11 -32.75
N GLU A 314 11.98 9.42 -32.51
CA GLU A 314 12.60 10.06 -31.36
C GLU A 314 11.86 9.71 -30.04
N GLU A 315 10.53 9.73 -30.04
CA GLU A 315 9.71 9.28 -28.91
C GLU A 315 9.93 7.80 -28.62
N LEU A 316 9.98 6.95 -29.64
CA LEU A 316 10.25 5.52 -29.45
C LEU A 316 11.64 5.26 -28.86
N ARG A 317 12.66 6.03 -29.26
CA ARG A 317 13.98 5.96 -28.62
C ARG A 317 13.91 6.37 -27.14
N ARG A 318 13.13 7.40 -26.79
CA ARG A 318 12.87 7.78 -25.38
C ARG A 318 12.15 6.68 -24.62
N PHE A 319 11.11 6.07 -25.19
CA PHE A 319 10.37 4.97 -24.56
C PHE A 319 11.29 3.81 -24.22
N ARG A 320 12.18 3.44 -25.17
CA ARG A 320 13.21 2.42 -24.91
C ARG A 320 14.18 2.84 -23.81
N ARG A 321 14.60 4.11 -23.77
CA ARG A 321 15.42 4.66 -22.67
C ARG A 321 14.73 4.52 -21.31
N TYR A 322 13.42 4.77 -21.25
CA TYR A 322 12.61 4.62 -20.03
C TYR A 322 12.38 3.16 -19.60
N GLY A 323 12.70 2.18 -20.44
CA GLY A 323 12.35 0.77 -20.18
C GLY A 323 10.87 0.45 -20.47
N CYS A 324 10.21 1.27 -21.29
CA CYS A 324 8.86 0.99 -21.77
C CYS A 324 8.81 -0.32 -22.56
N THR A 325 7.92 -1.22 -22.16
CA THR A 325 7.71 -2.53 -22.80
C THR A 325 6.39 -2.60 -23.55
N ARG A 326 5.43 -1.72 -23.24
CA ARG A 326 4.14 -1.64 -23.90
C ARG A 326 3.71 -0.19 -24.07
N VAL A 327 3.18 0.15 -25.23
CA VAL A 327 2.55 1.46 -25.47
C VAL A 327 1.06 1.24 -25.65
N GLN A 328 0.25 1.99 -24.91
CA GLN A 328 -1.20 2.00 -25.08
C GLN A 328 -1.58 3.22 -25.92
N LEU A 329 -2.11 2.96 -27.13
CA LEU A 329 -2.51 4.00 -28.06
C LEU A 329 -4.00 4.29 -27.96
N GLY A 330 -4.35 5.56 -27.73
CA GLY A 330 -5.73 6.00 -27.75
C GLY A 330 -6.30 6.15 -29.16
N ILE A 331 -6.50 5.07 -29.92
CA ILE A 331 -7.09 5.15 -31.28
C ILE A 331 -8.54 5.64 -31.22
N GLN A 332 -9.30 5.18 -30.22
CA GLN A 332 -10.72 5.46 -29.94
C GLN A 332 -11.71 4.87 -30.96
N HIS A 333 -11.54 5.14 -32.25
CA HIS A 333 -12.42 4.63 -33.30
C HIS A 333 -11.67 4.42 -34.62
N THR A 334 -12.15 3.50 -35.45
CA THR A 334 -11.59 3.19 -36.78
C THR A 334 -12.30 3.91 -37.93
N ASP A 335 -13.06 4.98 -37.64
CA ASP A 335 -13.83 5.73 -38.64
C ASP A 335 -13.44 7.21 -38.52
N ASP A 336 -12.80 7.73 -39.57
CA ASP A 336 -12.32 9.10 -39.62
C ASP A 336 -13.45 10.13 -39.52
N ALA A 337 -14.66 9.80 -39.97
CA ALA A 337 -15.82 10.68 -39.83
C ALA A 337 -16.18 10.88 -38.34
N ILE A 338 -16.07 9.81 -37.55
CA ILE A 338 -16.29 9.85 -36.10
C ILE A 338 -15.13 10.56 -35.41
N LEU A 339 -13.88 10.22 -35.73
CA LEU A 339 -12.69 10.87 -35.16
C LEU A 339 -12.70 12.39 -35.37
N LYS A 340 -13.12 12.83 -36.57
CA LYS A 340 -13.32 14.25 -36.88
C LYS A 340 -14.44 14.87 -36.07
N LYS A 341 -15.60 14.18 -35.96
CA LYS A 341 -16.76 14.66 -35.19
C LYS A 341 -16.43 14.88 -33.70
N ILE A 342 -15.58 14.04 -33.11
CA ILE A 342 -15.21 14.12 -31.69
C ILE A 342 -13.98 15.01 -31.42
N ASN A 343 -13.46 15.68 -32.45
CA ASN A 343 -12.24 16.48 -32.40
C ASN A 343 -11.04 15.69 -31.84
N ARG A 344 -10.85 14.45 -32.32
CA ARG A 344 -9.73 13.61 -31.86
C ARG A 344 -8.39 14.22 -32.26
N GLY A 345 -8.29 14.74 -33.49
CA GLY A 345 -7.09 15.38 -34.02
C GLY A 345 -6.07 14.42 -34.66
N HIS A 346 -6.49 13.20 -34.99
CA HIS A 346 -5.75 12.25 -35.84
C HIS A 346 -6.75 11.44 -36.69
N THR A 347 -6.26 10.82 -37.76
CA THR A 347 -6.97 9.87 -38.64
C THR A 347 -6.54 8.44 -38.36
N LEU A 348 -7.30 7.46 -38.84
CA LEU A 348 -6.94 6.05 -38.75
C LEU A 348 -5.63 5.76 -39.48
N ALA A 349 -5.34 6.45 -40.59
CA ALA A 349 -4.09 6.25 -41.32
C ALA A 349 -2.84 6.76 -40.56
N GLU A 350 -3.02 7.74 -39.67
CA GLU A 350 -1.97 8.24 -38.77
C GLU A 350 -1.81 7.37 -37.52
N ALA A 351 -2.71 6.40 -37.29
CA ALA A 351 -2.73 5.52 -36.13
C ALA A 351 -2.22 4.12 -36.44
#